data_AF-A0A5N5RKI3-F1
#
_entry.id   AF-A0A5N5RKI3-F1
#
_cell.length_a   1.000
_cell.length_b   1.000
_cell.length_c   1.000
_cell.angle_alpha   90.00
_cell.angle_beta   90.00
_cell.angle_gamma   90.00
#
_symmetry.space_group_name_H-M   'P 1'
#
loop_
_entity.id
_entity.type
_entity.pdbx_description
1 polymer ?
#
loop_
_entity_poly.entity_id
_entity_poly.type
_entity_poly.pdbx_seq_one_letter_code
_entity_poly.pdbx_strand_id
1 'polypeptide(L)' 'MVSDRSVRVFFTMGSPQCHGVRATVEEDAATVRIDLYEGTLPDAPAECTLNAVSASLVVSTRDPIGTRSVVRSSSGE' A
#
# COMPACT_ATOMS: atom_id res chain seq x y z
N MET A 1 6.32 7.86 -10.60
CA MET A 1 5.31 8.04 -11.67
C MET A 1 4.74 6.67 -12.00
N VAL A 2 3.50 6.59 -12.53
CA VAL A 2 2.92 5.29 -12.90
C VAL A 2 3.40 4.93 -14.32
N SER A 3 3.93 3.71 -14.48
CA SER A 3 4.34 3.05 -15.73
C SER A 3 3.63 1.69 -15.90
N ASP A 4 3.94 0.98 -16.98
CA ASP A 4 3.47 -0.40 -17.25
C ASP A 4 3.95 -1.43 -16.22
N ARG A 5 4.89 -1.05 -15.35
CA ARG A 5 5.46 -1.86 -14.26
C ARG A 5 5.15 -1.29 -12.88
N SER A 6 4.02 -0.62 -12.73
CA SER A 6 3.66 -0.05 -11.44
C SER A 6 2.16 -0.03 -11.22
N VAL A 7 1.77 -0.22 -9.97
CA VAL A 7 0.38 -0.11 -9.53
C VAL A 7 0.29 1.04 -8.53
N ARG A 8 -0.65 1.95 -8.76
CA ARG A 8 -1.06 2.90 -7.70
C ARG A 8 -2.20 2.28 -6.91
N VAL A 9 -1.97 2.08 -5.62
CA VAL A 9 -2.95 1.55 -4.69
C VAL A 9 -3.49 2.70 -3.86
N PHE A 10 -4.81 2.89 -3.89
CA PHE A 10 -5.52 3.83 -3.03
C PHE A 10 -6.10 3.10 -1.83
N PHE A 11 -6.00 3.70 -0.65
CA PHE A 11 -6.45 3.15 0.61
C PHE A 11 -6.78 4.26 1.61
N THR A 12 -7.37 3.89 2.73
CA THR A 12 -7.59 4.78 3.86
C THR A 12 -6.66 4.33 4.99
N MET A 13 -6.05 5.29 5.69
CA MET A 13 -5.21 5.03 6.86
C MET A 13 -5.45 6.12 7.92
N GLY A 14 -4.91 5.95 9.12
CA GLY A 14 -4.86 7.01 10.13
C GLY A 14 -3.98 8.20 9.70
N SER A 15 -3.85 9.20 10.58
CA SER A 15 -3.04 10.39 10.29
C SER A 15 -1.61 10.01 9.85
N PRO A 16 -1.06 10.58 8.76
CA PRO A 16 0.29 10.29 8.29
C PRO A 16 1.41 10.69 9.26
N GLN A 17 1.08 11.49 10.28
CA GLN A 17 2.00 11.85 11.36
C GLN A 17 2.15 10.72 12.40
N CYS A 18 1.19 9.79 12.42
CA CYS A 18 1.08 8.72 13.41
C CYS A 18 1.19 7.34 12.78
N HIS A 19 0.68 7.16 11.57
CA HIS A 19 0.58 5.88 10.90
C HIS A 19 1.39 5.90 9.60
N GLY A 20 2.08 4.78 9.36
CA GLY A 20 2.74 4.48 8.10
C GLY A 20 2.11 3.27 7.46
N VAL A 21 2.26 3.15 6.14
CA VAL A 21 1.88 1.96 5.39
C VAL A 21 3.07 1.45 4.61
N ARG A 22 3.32 0.15 4.68
CA ARG A 22 4.23 -0.56 3.79
C ARG A 22 3.46 -1.54 2.92
N ALA A 23 3.98 -1.80 1.73
CA ALA A 23 3.45 -2.81 0.85
C ALA A 23 4.45 -3.96 0.64
N THR A 24 3.95 -5.17 0.49
CA THR A 24 4.68 -6.28 -0.13
C THR A 24 4.07 -6.60 -1.47
N VAL A 25 4.92 -6.96 -2.43
CA VAL A 25 4.51 -7.33 -3.79
C VAL A 25 5.02 -8.73 -4.06
N GLU A 26 4.09 -9.65 -4.32
CA GLU A 26 4.39 -10.98 -4.82
C GLU A 26 3.89 -11.08 -6.25
N GLU A 27 4.72 -11.64 -7.13
CA GLU A 27 4.37 -11.76 -8.55
C GLU A 27 4.62 -13.17 -9.04
N ASP A 28 3.64 -13.65 -9.79
CA ASP A 28 3.75 -14.81 -10.66
C ASP A 28 3.41 -14.41 -12.12
N ALA A 29 3.34 -15.41 -13.01
CA ALA A 29 3.10 -15.20 -14.43
C ALA A 29 1.71 -14.61 -14.75
N ALA A 30 0.72 -14.81 -13.87
CA ALA A 30 -0.66 -14.40 -14.09
C ALA A 30 -1.16 -13.37 -13.07
N THR A 31 -0.51 -13.23 -11.91
CA THR A 31 -0.99 -12.45 -10.77
C THR A 31 0.08 -11.56 -10.17
N VAL A 32 -0.32 -10.35 -9.79
CA VAL A 32 0.42 -9.43 -8.92
C VAL A 32 -0.39 -9.29 -7.64
N ARG A 33 0.11 -9.83 -6.54
CA ARG A 33 -0.50 -9.75 -5.21
C ARG A 33 0.18 -8.64 -4.41
N ILE A 34 -0.62 -7.68 -3.95
CA ILE A 34 -0.16 -6.55 -3.16
C ILE A 34 -0.80 -6.63 -1.78
N ASP A 35 0.01 -6.78 -0.74
CA ASP A 35 -0.47 -6.68 0.64
C ASP A 35 -0.08 -5.34 1.22
N LEU A 36 -1.03 -4.67 1.86
CA LEU A 36 -0.78 -3.45 2.61
C LEU A 36 -0.79 -3.75 4.11
N TYR A 37 0.22 -3.21 4.80
CA TYR A 37 0.36 -3.26 6.24
C TYR A 37 0.42 -1.83 6.77
N GLU A 38 -0.59 -1.46 7.54
CA GLU A 38 -0.62 -0.21 8.31
C GLU A 38 -0.04 -0.45 9.70
N GLY A 39 0.60 0.56 10.28
CA GLY A 39 1.05 0.51 11.66
C GLY A 39 1.47 1.87 12.18
N THR A 40 1.60 1.98 13.49
CA THR A 40 2.06 3.21 14.16
C THR A 40 3.54 3.44 13.89
N LEU A 41 3.92 4.68 13.59
CA LEU A 41 5.29 5.09 13.41
C LEU A 41 6.06 5.04 14.75
N PRO A 42 7.35 4.66 14.74
CA PRO A 42 8.16 4.62 15.97
C PRO A 42 8.22 5.96 16.71
N ASP A 43 8.25 7.06 15.96
CA ASP A 43 8.33 8.43 16.48
C ASP A 43 6.97 9.15 16.46
N ALA A 44 5.87 8.38 16.48
CA ALA A 44 4.53 8.95 16.53
C ALA A 44 4.34 9.81 17.80
N PRO A 45 3.66 10.97 17.71
CA PRO A 45 3.33 11.75 18.89
C PRO A 45 2.46 10.95 19.86
N ALA A 46 2.53 11.30 21.15
CA ALA A 46 1.72 10.64 22.19
C ALA A 46 0.20 10.80 21.94
N GLU A 47 -0.19 11.86 21.24
CA GLU A 47 -1.57 12.14 20.88
C GLU A 47 -1.73 12.01 19.36
N CYS A 48 -2.53 11.03 18.95
CA CYS A 48 -2.88 10.80 17.55
C CYS A 48 -4.36 11.07 17.31
N THR A 49 -4.65 11.86 16.27
CA THR A 49 -6.03 12.11 15.87
C THR A 49 -6.66 10.85 15.28
N LEU A 50 -7.92 10.57 15.61
CA LEU A 50 -8.69 9.45 15.05
C LEU A 50 -9.24 9.72 13.64
N ASN A 51 -8.63 10.65 12.91
CA ASN A 51 -9.07 11.00 11.56
C ASN A 51 -8.53 9.99 10.55
N ALA A 52 -9.44 9.43 9.77
CA ALA A 52 -9.10 8.59 8.63
C ALA A 52 -8.83 9.47 7.40
N VAL A 53 -7.74 9.23 6.70
CA VAL A 53 -7.33 9.99 5.51
C VAL A 53 -7.22 9.09 4.30
N SER A 54 -7.60 9.60 3.13
CA SER A 54 -7.33 8.93 1.86
C SER A 54 -5.86 9.08 1.49
N ALA A 55 -5.21 7.96 1.20
CA ALA A 55 -3.81 7.87 0.85
C ALA A 55 -3.61 7.03 -0.42
N SER A 56 -2.40 7.10 -0.98
CA SER A 56 -2.01 6.17 -2.03
C SER A 56 -0.52 5.88 -2.00
N LEU A 57 -0.16 4.68 -2.44
CA LEU A 57 1.22 4.24 -2.65
C LEU A 57 1.38 3.79 -4.10
N VAL A 58 2.53 4.08 -4.70
CA VAL A 58 2.93 3.47 -5.96
C VAL A 58 3.88 2.32 -5.64
N VAL A 59 3.50 1.11 -6.04
CA VAL A 59 4.36 -0.07 -5.95
C VAL A 59 4.88 -0.43 -7.33
N SER A 60 6.12 -0.90 -7.37
CA SER A 60 6.76 -1.37 -8.60
C SER A 60 6.65 -2.88 -8.73
N THR A 61 6.51 -3.37 -9.95
CA THR A 61 6.53 -4.79 -10.30
C THR A 61 7.80 -5.12 -11.08
N ARG A 62 8.26 -6.37 -10.99
CA ARG A 62 9.43 -6.88 -11.71
C ARG A 62 9.15 -6.93 -13.21
N ASP A 63 8.00 -7.46 -13.58
CA ASP A 63 7.56 -7.58 -14.97
C ASP A 63 6.46 -6.57 -15.31
N PRO A 64 6.19 -6.29 -16.60
CA PRO A 64 5.04 -5.51 -17.03
C PRO A 64 3.72 -6.12 -16.56
N ILE A 65 2.76 -5.31 -16.14
CA ILE A 65 1.46 -5.81 -15.64
C ILE A 65 0.68 -6.50 -16.75
N GLY A 66 0.53 -5.84 -17.91
CA GLY A 66 -0.12 -6.43 -19.09
C GLY A 66 -1.52 -6.97 -18.76
N THR A 67 -1.72 -8.27 -18.98
CA THR A 67 -2.98 -8.99 -18.73
C THR A 67 -3.04 -9.67 -17.35
N ARG A 68 -2.04 -9.46 -16.49
CA ARG A 68 -1.99 -10.07 -15.15
C ARG A 68 -3.09 -9.50 -14.26
N SER A 69 -3.68 -10.36 -13.45
CA SER A 69 -4.64 -9.96 -12.43
C SER A 69 -3.91 -9.24 -11.29
N VAL A 70 -4.44 -8.11 -10.85
CA VAL A 70 -3.92 -7.39 -9.68
C VAL A 70 -4.88 -7.62 -8.53
N VAL A 71 -4.40 -8.29 -7.48
CA VAL A 71 -5.18 -8.58 -6.28
C VAL A 71 -4.56 -7.86 -5.09
N ARG A 72 -5.40 -7.29 -4.23
CA ARG A 72 -4.97 -6.58 -3.03
C ARG A 72 -5.53 -7.25 -1.80
N SER A 73 -4.67 -7.48 -0.80
CA SER A 73 -5.09 -7.71 0.58
C SER A 73 -4.75 -6.49 1.44
N SER A 74 -5.62 -6.17 2.39
CA SER A 74 -5.34 -5.19 3.43
C SER A 74 -5.58 -5.85 4.76
N SER A 75 -4.52 -6.04 5.54
CA SER A 75 -4.62 -6.43 6.94
C SER A 75 -4.40 -5.16 7.77
N GLY A 76 -5.47 -4.66 8.37
CA GLY A 76 -5.39 -3.68 9.44
C GLY A 76 -5.42 -4.44 10.76
N GLU A 77 -4.31 -4.41 11.49
CA GLU A 77 -4.23 -4.85 12.88
C GLU A 77 -4.01 -3.63 13.78
#